data_AF-A0A963LGG0-F1
#
_entry.id   AF-A0A963LGG0-F1
#
_cell.length_a   1.000
_cell.length_b   1.000
_cell.length_c   1.000
_cell.angle_alpha   90.00
_cell.angle_beta   90.00
_cell.angle_gamma   90.00
#
_symmetry.space_group_name_H-M   'P 1'
#
loop_
_entity.id
_entity.type
_entity.pdbx_description
1 polymer ?
#
loop_
_entity_poly.entity_id
_entity_poly.type
_entity_poly.pdbx_seq_one_letter_code
_entity_poly.pdbx_strand_id
1 'polypeptide(L)'
;VVFYDYDEIEYITDCNFRRVPPPRNEEDEMSGEIWYSVAKNDVFPETFGPFLLGNPRVREAFMRHHAELLEPGFWQQTQERIRRGEVIDFFPYGQHRRFDVNGGAAGASELVDPAAAGAETPADQPDTSAPVSVVEPGE
;
A
#
# COMPACT_ATOMS: atom_id res chain seq x y z
N VAL A 1 -6.84 -2.80 -5.86
CA VAL A 1 -5.65 -2.20 -6.53
C VAL A 1 -4.61 -3.29 -6.64
N VAL A 2 -4.06 -3.50 -7.83
CA VAL A 2 -3.04 -4.52 -8.10
C VAL A 2 -1.79 -3.79 -8.59
N PHE A 3 -0.63 -4.15 -8.03
CA PHE A 3 0.66 -3.65 -8.49
C PHE A 3 1.15 -4.53 -9.65
N TYR A 4 1.63 -3.93 -10.73
CA TYR A 4 1.89 -4.64 -11.99
C TYR A 4 3.28 -4.41 -12.60
N ASP A 5 4.07 -3.48 -12.06
CA ASP A 5 5.39 -3.16 -12.59
C ASP A 5 6.48 -3.78 -11.72
N TYR A 6 7.23 -4.75 -12.25
CA TYR A 6 8.08 -5.63 -11.44
C TYR A 6 9.59 -5.45 -11.66
N ASP A 7 10.00 -4.46 -12.44
CA ASP A 7 11.41 -4.21 -12.72
C ASP A 7 12.16 -3.57 -11.53
N GLU A 8 11.47 -2.76 -10.73
CA GLU A 8 12.03 -2.03 -9.58
C GLU A 8 11.67 -2.65 -8.21
N ILE A 9 11.18 -3.89 -8.15
CA ILE A 9 10.87 -4.53 -6.87
C ILE A 9 12.14 -4.97 -6.14
N GLU A 10 12.13 -4.78 -4.82
CA GLU A 10 13.19 -5.20 -3.92
C GLU A 10 12.56 -5.78 -2.64
N TYR A 11 13.27 -6.67 -1.96
CA TYR A 11 12.82 -7.14 -0.66
C TYR A 11 12.89 -6.03 0.39
N ILE A 12 11.81 -5.85 1.16
CA ILE A 12 11.79 -4.88 2.28
C ILE A 12 12.95 -5.13 3.25
N THR A 13 13.39 -6.38 3.43
CA THR A 13 14.53 -6.75 4.29
C THR A 13 15.88 -6.22 3.81
N ASP A 14 15.98 -5.89 2.53
CA ASP A 14 17.22 -5.46 1.86
C ASP A 14 17.28 -3.94 1.67
N CYS A 15 16.15 -3.26 1.90
CA CYS A 15 16.02 -1.81 1.93
C CYS A 15 16.51 -1.19 3.26
N ASN A 16 17.06 0.01 3.17
CA ASN A 16 17.49 0.82 4.31
C ASN A 16 16.62 2.08 4.43
N PHE A 17 15.56 2.00 5.24
CA PHE A 17 14.61 3.10 5.44
C PHE A 17 15.17 4.14 6.40
N ARG A 18 15.33 5.38 5.94
CA ARG A 18 15.96 6.47 6.69
C ARG A 18 15.16 7.76 6.58
N ARG A 19 15.42 8.72 7.47
CA ARG A 19 14.97 10.11 7.33
C ARG A 19 15.97 10.89 6.49
N VAL A 20 15.49 11.89 5.75
CA VAL A 20 16.38 12.87 5.15
C VAL A 20 17.03 13.65 6.30
N PRO A 21 18.36 13.77 6.31
CA PRO A 21 19.04 14.57 7.32
C PRO A 21 18.57 16.04 7.28
N PRO A 22 18.37 16.70 8.44
CA PRO A 22 18.04 18.12 8.46
C PRO A 22 19.20 18.95 7.88
N PRO A 23 18.91 20.04 7.16
CA PRO A 23 19.93 20.91 6.58
C PRO A 23 20.85 21.47 7.68
N ARG A 24 22.15 21.57 7.40
CA ARG A 24 23.14 22.03 8.39
C ARG A 24 23.28 23.55 8.41
N ASN A 25 22.95 24.20 7.30
CA ASN A 25 23.04 25.64 7.09
C ASN A 25 22.01 26.08 6.03
N GLU A 26 21.87 27.39 5.83
CA GLU A 26 20.92 27.96 4.85
C GLU A 26 21.27 27.59 3.40
N GLU A 27 22.56 27.39 3.09
CA GLU A 27 23.01 26.96 1.77
C GLU A 27 22.48 25.55 1.43
N ASP A 28 22.58 24.61 2.36
CA ASP A 28 22.07 23.25 2.24
C ASP A 28 20.53 23.23 2.08
N GLU A 29 19.80 24.20 2.65
CA GLU A 29 18.32 24.31 2.54
C GLU A 29 17.86 24.82 1.17
N MET A 30 18.63 25.74 0.56
CA MET A 30 18.32 26.29 -0.77
C MET A 30 18.96 25.49 -1.91
N SER A 31 19.87 24.57 -1.60
CA SER A 31 20.57 23.77 -2.60
C SER A 31 19.62 22.82 -3.31
N GLY A 32 19.72 22.75 -4.64
CA GLY A 32 19.07 21.72 -5.45
C GLY A 32 19.83 20.38 -5.45
N GLU A 33 21.02 20.34 -4.85
CA GLU A 33 21.88 19.15 -4.80
C GLU A 33 21.81 18.46 -3.43
N ILE A 34 21.89 17.13 -3.44
CA ILE A 34 21.90 16.30 -2.24
C ILE A 34 23.29 16.38 -1.59
N TRP A 35 23.38 16.92 -0.37
CA TRP A 35 24.64 17.06 0.38
C TRP A 35 24.97 15.84 1.28
N TYR A 36 24.03 14.91 1.45
CA TYR A 36 24.21 13.69 2.24
C TYR A 36 24.44 12.47 1.34
N SER A 37 25.11 11.46 1.88
CA SER A 37 25.36 10.22 1.14
C SER A 37 24.08 9.38 1.05
N VAL A 38 23.77 8.95 -0.18
CA VAL A 38 22.69 8.03 -0.51
C VAL A 38 23.28 6.73 -1.05
N ALA A 39 23.00 5.62 -0.39
CA ALA A 39 23.36 4.29 -0.87
C ALA A 39 22.29 3.73 -1.82
N LYS A 40 22.64 2.71 -2.62
CA LYS A 40 21.73 2.07 -3.59
C LYS A 40 20.38 1.66 -2.99
N ASN A 41 20.38 1.16 -1.76
CA ASN A 41 19.18 0.62 -1.11
C ASN A 41 18.58 1.59 -0.07
N ASP A 42 19.04 2.85 -0.04
CA ASP A 42 18.47 3.84 0.87
C ASP A 42 17.10 4.29 0.35
N VAL A 43 16.10 4.21 1.23
CA VAL A 43 14.72 4.61 0.92
C VAL A 43 14.30 5.79 1.79
N PHE A 44 13.84 6.81 1.09
CA PHE A 44 13.25 8.12 1.44
C PHE A 44 11.72 8.21 1.66
N PRO A 45 11.00 7.56 2.62
CA PRO A 45 9.53 7.59 2.61
C PRO A 45 8.89 8.99 2.55
N GLU A 46 9.49 9.97 3.21
CA GLU A 46 9.05 11.37 3.19
C GLU A 46 9.12 12.03 1.80
N THR A 47 9.98 11.53 0.89
CA THR A 47 10.10 12.04 -0.48
C THR A 47 9.01 11.49 -1.41
N PHE A 48 8.19 10.53 -0.96
CA PHE A 48 7.06 10.02 -1.75
C PHE A 48 5.94 11.05 -1.87
N GLY A 49 5.81 11.96 -0.90
CA GLY A 49 4.74 12.95 -0.83
C GLY A 49 4.63 13.81 -2.11
N PRO A 50 5.70 14.51 -2.53
CA PRO A 50 5.69 15.31 -3.75
C PRO A 50 5.30 14.53 -5.02
N PHE A 51 5.67 13.24 -5.11
CA PHE A 51 5.38 12.40 -6.27
C PHE A 51 3.95 11.84 -6.26
N LEU A 52 3.49 11.30 -5.13
CA LEU A 52 2.19 10.63 -5.01
C LEU A 52 1.03 11.60 -4.74
N LEU A 53 1.28 12.75 -4.11
CA LEU A 53 0.25 13.59 -3.50
C LEU A 53 0.07 14.95 -4.20
N GLY A 54 0.35 15.03 -5.50
CA GLY A 54 0.18 16.24 -6.29
C GLY A 54 -1.28 16.74 -6.38
N ASN A 55 -2.26 15.84 -6.31
CA ASN A 55 -3.68 16.20 -6.29
C ASN A 55 -4.15 16.49 -4.84
N PRO A 56 -4.68 17.69 -4.52
CA PRO A 56 -5.09 18.05 -3.16
C PRO A 56 -6.13 17.10 -2.54
N ARG A 57 -7.07 16.56 -3.33
CA ARG A 57 -8.09 15.63 -2.82
C ARG A 57 -7.48 14.27 -2.44
N VAL A 58 -6.54 13.79 -3.25
CA VAL A 58 -5.81 12.54 -2.97
C VAL A 58 -4.92 12.75 -1.75
N ARG A 59 -4.22 13.88 -1.69
CA ARG A 59 -3.39 14.26 -0.54
C ARG A 59 -4.19 14.25 0.76
N GLU A 60 -5.36 14.88 0.78
CA GLU A 60 -6.21 14.94 1.98
C GLU A 60 -6.63 13.53 2.44
N ALA A 61 -7.11 12.69 1.52
CA ALA A 61 -7.50 11.32 1.84
C ALA A 61 -6.30 10.47 2.32
N PHE A 62 -5.16 10.59 1.65
CA PHE A 62 -3.94 9.88 2.00
C PHE A 62 -3.45 10.28 3.39
N MET A 63 -3.34 11.58 3.68
CA MET A 63 -2.89 12.06 4.99
C MET A 63 -3.86 11.66 6.11
N ARG A 64 -5.14 11.46 5.81
CA ARG A 64 -6.13 11.00 6.80
C ARG A 64 -5.99 9.51 7.15
N HIS A 65 -5.63 8.67 6.17
CA HIS A 65 -5.71 7.22 6.31
C HIS A 65 -4.38 6.48 6.28
N HIS A 66 -3.35 7.08 5.68
CA HIS A 66 -2.10 6.43 5.28
C HIS A 66 -0.86 7.31 5.48
N ALA A 67 -0.93 8.33 6.35
CA ALA A 67 0.20 9.23 6.61
C ALA A 67 1.45 8.47 7.11
N GLU A 68 1.26 7.36 7.81
CA GLU A 68 2.32 6.49 8.30
C GLU A 68 3.22 5.93 7.19
N LEU A 69 2.75 5.86 5.94
CA LEU A 69 3.56 5.40 4.81
C LEU A 69 4.69 6.37 4.45
N LEU A 70 4.60 7.64 4.87
CA LEU A 70 5.67 8.65 4.71
C LEU A 70 6.69 8.60 5.85
N GLU A 71 6.46 7.76 6.87
CA GLU A 71 7.32 7.66 8.04
C GLU A 71 8.24 6.44 7.93
N PRO A 72 9.57 6.59 8.06
CA PRO A 72 10.49 5.46 8.04
C PRO A 72 10.19 4.40 9.10
N GLY A 73 9.62 4.81 10.24
CA GLY A 73 9.28 3.91 11.35
C GLY A 73 8.28 2.81 10.97
N PHE A 74 7.30 3.11 10.11
CA PHE A 74 6.34 2.11 9.62
C PHE A 74 7.05 0.98 8.87
N TRP A 75 7.97 1.36 7.99
CA TRP A 75 8.73 0.42 7.16
C TRP A 75 9.74 -0.37 7.98
N GLN A 76 10.44 0.28 8.90
CA GLN A 76 11.37 -0.38 9.83
C GLN A 76 10.65 -1.41 10.71
N GLN A 77 9.47 -1.06 11.23
CA GLN A 77 8.66 -2.01 12.01
C GLN A 77 8.20 -3.19 11.17
N THR A 78 7.76 -2.94 9.93
CA THR A 78 7.37 -4.00 8.98
C THR A 78 8.56 -4.93 8.68
N GLN A 79 9.73 -4.35 8.44
CA GLN A 79 10.98 -5.08 8.22
C GLN A 79 11.31 -6.00 9.41
N GLU A 80 11.17 -5.51 10.64
CA GLU A 80 11.42 -6.29 11.85
C GLU A 80 10.40 -7.43 12.03
N ARG A 81 9.12 -7.19 11.73
CA ARG A 81 8.09 -8.25 11.74
C ARG A 81 8.45 -9.38 10.78
N ILE A 82 8.85 -9.03 9.55
CA ILE A 82 9.27 -10.01 8.54
C ILE A 82 10.52 -10.78 9.01
N ARG A 83 11.53 -10.10 9.58
CA ARG A 83 12.73 -10.76 10.11
C ARG A 83 12.45 -11.71 11.26
N ARG A 84 11.44 -11.44 12.08
CA ARG A 84 10.97 -12.35 13.14
C ARG A 84 10.20 -13.55 12.59
N GLY A 85 10.02 -13.67 11.28
CA GLY A 85 9.26 -14.74 10.64
C GLY A 85 7.75 -14.60 10.83
N GLU A 86 7.27 -13.40 11.18
CA GLU A 86 5.85 -13.14 11.35
C GLU A 86 5.14 -13.23 9.99
N VAL A 87 4.17 -14.14 9.88
CA VAL A 87 3.28 -14.20 8.72
C VAL A 87 2.14 -13.23 8.95
N ILE A 88 2.05 -12.20 8.10
CA ILE A 88 1.04 -11.15 8.21
C ILE A 88 -0.24 -11.63 7.53
N ASP A 89 -1.36 -11.62 8.27
CA ASP A 89 -2.66 -12.02 7.73
C ASP A 89 -3.17 -11.04 6.66
N PHE A 90 -3.59 -11.60 5.53
CA PHE A 90 -4.26 -10.89 4.44
C PHE A 90 -5.65 -11.48 4.22
N PHE A 91 -6.66 -10.62 4.08
CA PHE A 91 -8.04 -11.04 3.90
C PHE A 91 -8.56 -10.55 2.55
N PRO A 92 -9.07 -11.44 1.68
CA PRO A 92 -9.58 -11.09 0.35
C PRO A 92 -11.02 -10.54 0.43
N TYR A 93 -11.43 -9.95 1.56
CA TYR A 93 -12.77 -9.40 1.75
C TYR A 93 -12.72 -8.25 2.77
N GLY A 94 -13.73 -7.39 2.72
CA GLY A 94 -13.84 -6.24 3.63
C GLY A 94 -13.92 -6.66 5.10
N GLN A 95 -13.38 -5.83 5.99
CA GLN A 95 -13.38 -6.08 7.45
C GLN A 95 -14.79 -6.32 8.02
N HIS A 96 -15.80 -5.67 7.44
CA HIS A 96 -17.21 -5.83 7.76
C HIS A 96 -17.79 -7.21 7.42
N ARG A 97 -17.02 -8.18 6.91
CA ARG A 97 -17.45 -9.57 6.74
C ARG A 97 -16.74 -10.52 7.70
N ARG A 98 -15.80 -10.00 8.50
CA ARG A 98 -15.09 -10.84 9.46
C ARG A 98 -16.02 -11.25 10.60
N PHE A 99 -15.94 -12.51 10.97
CA PHE A 99 -16.82 -13.12 11.97
C PHE A 99 -16.65 -12.53 13.36
N ASP A 100 -15.44 -12.12 13.73
CA ASP A 100 -15.14 -11.42 14.99
C ASP A 100 -15.72 -10.00 15.05
N VAL A 101 -15.83 -9.31 13.90
CA VAL A 101 -16.41 -7.96 13.78
C VAL A 101 -17.94 -8.00 13.69
N ASN A 102 -18.50 -8.98 12.99
CA ASN A 102 -19.94 -9.11 12.76
C ASN A 102 -20.68 -9.98 13.78
N GLY A 103 -19.97 -10.55 14.76
CA GLY A 103 -20.58 -11.43 15.76
C GLY A 103 -21.00 -12.80 15.23
N GLY A 104 -20.40 -13.29 14.13
CA GLY A 104 -20.69 -14.61 13.58
C GLY A 104 -19.86 -15.72 14.24
N ALA A 105 -20.38 -16.83 14.73
CA ALA A 105 -21.54 -16.98 15.58
C ALA A 105 -21.19 -18.08 16.60
N ALA A 106 -21.62 -17.95 17.86
CA ALA A 106 -22.02 -19.15 18.58
C ALA A 106 -23.34 -19.65 17.94
N GLY A 107 -23.24 -20.38 16.82
CA GLY A 107 -24.30 -21.24 16.30
C GLY A 107 -25.47 -20.61 15.52
N ALA A 108 -25.25 -19.71 14.56
CA ALA A 108 -26.29 -19.26 13.65
C ALA A 108 -26.01 -19.67 12.20
N SER A 109 -27.02 -20.25 11.54
CA SER A 109 -27.03 -20.54 10.10
C SER A 109 -26.85 -19.26 9.31
N GLU A 110 -26.08 -19.36 8.23
CA GLU A 110 -25.75 -18.31 7.26
C GLU A 110 -26.89 -17.30 7.07
N LEU A 111 -26.72 -16.08 7.60
CA LEU A 111 -27.60 -14.98 7.28
C LEU A 111 -27.13 -14.41 5.94
N VAL A 112 -27.91 -14.66 4.89
CA VAL A 112 -27.76 -13.96 3.61
C VAL A 112 -27.92 -12.47 3.89
N ASP A 113 -26.85 -11.72 3.69
CA ASP A 113 -26.82 -10.28 3.91
C ASP A 113 -27.54 -9.56 2.75
N PRO A 114 -28.72 -8.96 2.96
CA PRO A 114 -29.46 -8.29 1.89
C PRO A 114 -28.81 -6.96 1.46
N ALA A 115 -27.81 -6.45 2.19
CA ALA A 115 -27.04 -5.27 1.82
C ALA A 115 -25.75 -5.60 1.04
N ALA A 116 -25.33 -6.88 1.00
CA ALA A 116 -24.23 -7.34 0.15
C ALA A 116 -24.58 -7.32 -1.36
N ALA A 117 -25.84 -7.07 -1.72
CA ALA A 117 -26.28 -6.96 -3.11
C ALA A 117 -25.83 -5.67 -3.83
N GLY A 118 -25.10 -4.75 -3.18
CA GLY A 118 -24.76 -3.46 -3.80
C GLY A 118 -23.46 -2.78 -3.40
N ALA A 119 -22.63 -3.40 -2.56
CA ALA A 119 -21.31 -2.86 -2.19
C ALA A 119 -20.22 -3.91 -2.47
N GLU A 120 -19.93 -4.11 -3.76
CA GLU A 120 -18.84 -4.96 -4.21
C GLU A 120 -17.50 -4.40 -3.70
N THR A 121 -16.75 -5.22 -2.98
CA THR A 121 -15.35 -4.93 -2.68
C THR A 121 -14.55 -5.17 -3.98
N PRO A 122 -13.41 -4.51 -4.24
CA PRO A 122 -12.56 -4.85 -5.39
C PRO A 122 -12.08 -6.32 -5.43
N ALA A 123 -12.21 -7.07 -4.33
CA ALA A 123 -11.99 -8.51 -4.27
C ALA A 123 -13.22 -9.36 -4.63
N ASP A 124 -14.40 -8.75 -4.73
CA ASP A 124 -15.67 -9.37 -5.14
C ASP A 124 -15.96 -9.16 -6.65
N GLN A 125 -15.15 -8.42 -7.41
CA GLN A 125 -15.37 -8.15 -8.84
C GLN A 125 -14.62 -9.15 -9.74
N PRO A 126 -15.21 -9.64 -10.87
CA PRO A 126 -14.51 -10.51 -11.82
C PRO A 126 -13.38 -9.76 -12.53
N ASP A 127 -12.25 -10.46 -12.75
CA ASP A 127 -11.05 -9.92 -13.37
C ASP A 127 -11.33 -9.42 -14.79
N THR A 128 -11.39 -8.10 -14.95
CA THR A 128 -11.62 -7.42 -16.23
C THR A 128 -10.30 -7.06 -16.93
N SER A 129 -9.15 -7.53 -16.43
CA SER A 129 -7.83 -7.26 -17.00
C SER A 129 -7.40 -8.30 -18.05
N ALA A 130 -8.16 -9.39 -18.22
CA ALA A 130 -7.89 -10.33 -19.30
C ALA A 130 -8.28 -9.71 -20.66
N PRO A 131 -7.38 -9.67 -21.65
CA PRO A 131 -7.75 -9.17 -22.98
C PRO A 131 -8.85 -10.07 -23.53
N VAL A 132 -9.98 -9.45 -23.91
CA VAL A 132 -11.07 -10.11 -24.62
C VAL A 132 -10.47 -10.70 -25.90
N SER A 133 -10.37 -12.02 -25.94
CA SER A 133 -10.00 -12.74 -27.16
C SER A 133 -11.13 -12.51 -28.16
N VAL A 134 -10.92 -11.59 -29.10
CA VAL A 134 -11.80 -11.40 -30.25
C VAL A 134 -11.71 -12.67 -31.09
N VAL A 135 -12.73 -13.53 -30.96
CA VAL A 135 -12.91 -14.65 -31.89
C VAL A 135 -13.43 -14.06 -33.19
N GLU A 136 -12.57 -13.97 -34.20
CA GLU A 136 -13.02 -13.69 -35.57
C GLU A 136 -13.90 -14.84 -36.06
N PRO A 137 -15.07 -14.57 -36.66
CA PRO A 137 -15.85 -15.60 -37.30
C PRO A 137 -15.18 -15.99 -38.63
N GLY A 138 -14.58 -17.18 -38.66
CA GLY A 138 -14.13 -17.82 -39.89
C GLY A 138 -15.30 -18.44 -40.67
N GLU A 139 -15.29 -18.17 -41.98
CA GLU A 139 -16.03 -18.76 -43.13
C GLU A 139 -17.43 -19.37 -42.93
#